data_AF-A0A8C9JBV2-F1
#
_entry.id   AF-A0A8C9JBV2-F1
#
_cell.length_a   1.000
_cell.length_b   1.000
_cell.length_c   1.000
_cell.angle_alpha   90.00
_cell.angle_beta   90.00
_cell.angle_gamma   90.00
#
_symmetry.space_group_name_H-M   'P 1'
#
loop_
_entity.id
_entity.type
_entity.pdbx_description
1 polymer ?
#
loop_
_entity_poly.entity_id
_entity_poly.type
_entity_poly.pdbx_seq_one_letter_code
_entity_poly.pdbx_strand_id
1 'polypeptide(L)'
;MEAAETEAEAAALEVLTEVAGILEPVGLQEEAELPAKILVEFVVDSQKKDKLLCSQLQVVDFLQNILAQEDTAKGLDPLASEDTSRQKAIAAKEQWKELKATYREHVEAIKIGLTKALTQMEEAQRKRTQLQEAFEQLQAKKQVAMEKRRAAQNQWQLQQEKHLQHLAKVSAEVRERKTGTQQELEGVFQKLGNLKQQAEQEQDKLQRYQTFLQLLYTLQGKLLFPEAEAQAENLPDDKPQQLTRPQEQSTGDTMGRDAGVSFKAVSLQPAGDANLP
;
A
#
# COMPACT_ATOMS: atom_id res chain seq x y z
N MET A 1 11.67 2.29 0.35
CA MET A 1 10.51 1.44 0.68
C MET A 1 9.80 1.01 -0.59
N GLU A 2 9.49 1.92 -1.54
CA GLU A 2 8.95 1.54 -2.86
C GLU A 2 9.82 0.55 -3.66
N ALA A 3 11.15 0.74 -3.69
CA ALA A 3 12.04 -0.15 -4.46
C ALA A 3 12.06 -1.61 -3.99
N ALA A 4 11.93 -1.83 -2.68
CA ALA A 4 11.90 -3.17 -2.10
C ALA A 4 10.53 -3.87 -2.31
N GLU A 5 9.45 -3.09 -2.39
CA GLU A 5 8.11 -3.62 -2.70
C GLU A 5 7.97 -3.96 -4.19
N THR A 6 8.62 -3.20 -5.09
CA THR A 6 8.66 -3.52 -6.52
C THR A 6 9.50 -4.75 -6.82
N GLU A 7 10.58 -5.00 -6.07
CA GLU A 7 11.35 -6.24 -6.17
C GLU A 7 10.55 -7.45 -5.69
N ALA A 8 9.75 -7.29 -4.63
CA ALA A 8 8.88 -8.36 -4.14
C ALA A 8 7.73 -8.68 -5.12
N GLU A 9 7.14 -7.66 -5.76
CA GLU A 9 6.15 -7.87 -6.84
C GLU A 9 6.78 -8.53 -8.07
N ALA A 10 8.00 -8.12 -8.47
CA ALA A 10 8.71 -8.73 -9.59
C ALA A 10 9.07 -10.20 -9.30
N ALA A 11 9.56 -10.50 -8.10
CA ALA A 11 9.85 -11.86 -7.68
C ALA A 11 8.58 -12.74 -7.61
N ALA A 12 7.45 -12.19 -7.15
CA ALA A 12 6.19 -12.92 -7.14
C ALA A 12 5.68 -13.22 -8.56
N LEU A 13 5.87 -12.29 -9.50
CA LEU A 13 5.56 -12.50 -10.91
C LEU A 13 6.49 -13.53 -11.56
N GLU A 14 7.78 -13.50 -11.23
CA GLU A 14 8.77 -14.47 -11.73
C GLU A 14 8.42 -15.89 -11.27
N VAL A 15 8.10 -16.08 -9.99
CA VAL A 15 7.64 -17.37 -9.45
C VAL A 15 6.33 -17.81 -10.12
N LEU A 16 5.39 -16.90 -10.39
CA LEU A 16 4.16 -17.23 -11.12
C LEU A 16 4.43 -17.64 -12.57
N THR A 17 5.42 -17.03 -13.23
CA THR A 17 5.83 -17.41 -14.59
C THR A 17 6.59 -18.73 -14.63
N GLU A 18 7.46 -19.01 -13.65
CA GLU A 18 8.14 -20.31 -13.55
C GLU A 18 7.13 -21.44 -13.29
N VAL A 19 6.18 -21.21 -12.39
CA VAL A 19 5.11 -22.19 -12.11
C VAL A 19 4.15 -22.32 -13.30
N ALA A 20 3.98 -21.27 -14.12
CA ALA A 20 3.25 -21.37 -15.38
C ALA A 20 4.03 -22.17 -16.44
N GLY A 21 5.36 -22.03 -16.52
CA GLY A 21 6.21 -22.79 -17.45
C GLY A 21 6.33 -24.28 -17.09
N ILE A 22 6.28 -24.64 -15.80
CA ILE A 22 6.26 -26.04 -15.35
C ILE A 22 4.92 -26.72 -15.68
N LEU A 23 3.85 -25.94 -15.78
CA LEU A 23 2.48 -26.41 -16.04
C LEU A 23 1.99 -26.05 -17.44
N GLU A 24 2.83 -25.48 -18.29
CA GLU A 24 2.49 -25.23 -19.68
C GLU A 24 2.19 -26.58 -20.30
N PRO A 25 0.96 -26.82 -20.80
CA PRO A 25 0.67 -28.05 -21.49
C PRO A 25 1.56 -28.02 -22.73
N VAL A 26 2.65 -28.80 -22.68
CA VAL A 26 3.42 -29.18 -23.86
C VAL A 26 2.38 -29.42 -24.93
N GLY A 27 2.36 -28.50 -25.88
CA GLY A 27 1.30 -28.38 -26.85
C GLY A 27 1.01 -29.76 -27.38
N LEU A 28 -0.28 -30.07 -27.40
CA LEU A 28 -0.91 -31.02 -28.31
C LEU A 28 -0.52 -30.62 -29.74
N GLN A 29 0.74 -30.80 -30.09
CA GLN A 29 1.23 -30.63 -31.44
C GLN A 29 0.79 -31.89 -32.17
N GLU A 30 -0.44 -31.84 -32.65
CA GLU A 30 -0.90 -32.23 -34.00
C GLU A 30 -0.02 -33.22 -34.80
N GLU A 31 0.51 -34.27 -34.18
CA GLU A 31 1.15 -35.40 -34.88
C GLU A 31 0.33 -36.70 -34.74
N ALA A 32 -0.84 -36.63 -34.11
CA ALA A 32 -1.73 -37.77 -33.91
C ALA A 32 -2.91 -37.84 -34.91
N GLU A 33 -2.88 -37.04 -35.98
CA GLU A 33 -3.80 -37.19 -37.12
C GLU A 33 -3.18 -38.01 -38.27
N LEU A 34 -2.23 -38.91 -37.98
CA LEU A 34 -2.03 -40.04 -38.89
C LEU A 34 -3.27 -40.94 -38.79
N PRO A 35 -4.02 -41.16 -39.89
CA PRO A 35 -5.43 -41.49 -39.81
C PRO A 35 -5.61 -42.80 -39.06
N ALA A 36 -6.51 -42.82 -38.08
CA ALA A 36 -6.97 -44.04 -37.43
C ALA A 36 -7.29 -45.16 -38.45
N LYS A 37 -7.68 -44.79 -39.68
CA LYS A 37 -7.87 -45.69 -40.82
C LYS A 37 -6.61 -46.45 -41.27
N ILE A 38 -5.44 -45.80 -41.33
CA ILE A 38 -4.15 -46.43 -41.68
C ILE A 38 -3.70 -47.39 -40.56
N LEU A 39 -3.89 -47.00 -39.29
CA LEU A 39 -3.61 -47.87 -38.15
C LEU A 39 -4.53 -49.10 -38.12
N VAL A 40 -5.83 -48.93 -38.44
CA VAL A 40 -6.77 -50.04 -38.55
C VAL A 40 -6.39 -50.99 -39.70
N GLU A 41 -6.02 -50.46 -40.87
CA GLU A 41 -5.54 -51.27 -41.99
C GLU A 41 -4.26 -52.03 -41.63
N PHE A 42 -3.31 -51.39 -40.95
CA PHE A 42 -2.07 -52.02 -40.47
C PHE A 42 -2.36 -53.12 -39.42
N VAL A 43 -3.30 -52.90 -38.50
CA VAL A 43 -3.69 -53.91 -37.50
C VAL A 43 -4.38 -55.11 -38.16
N VAL A 44 -5.26 -54.87 -39.14
CA VAL A 44 -5.94 -55.95 -39.87
C VAL A 44 -4.95 -56.75 -40.73
N ASP A 45 -4.01 -56.08 -41.42
CA ASP A 45 -2.97 -56.76 -42.20
C ASP A 45 -1.99 -57.53 -41.31
N SER A 46 -1.62 -56.96 -40.17
CA SER A 46 -0.79 -57.64 -39.16
C SER A 46 -1.50 -58.88 -38.59
N GLN A 47 -2.80 -58.80 -38.29
CA GLN A 47 -3.58 -59.96 -37.85
C GLN A 47 -3.67 -61.05 -38.93
N LYS A 48 -3.77 -60.68 -40.21
CA LYS A 48 -3.75 -61.65 -41.32
C LYS A 48 -2.39 -62.32 -41.44
N LYS A 49 -1.30 -61.54 -41.35
CA LYS A 49 0.07 -62.05 -41.35
C LYS A 49 0.32 -62.96 -40.16
N ASP A 50 -0.11 -62.59 -38.96
CA ASP A 50 0.00 -63.42 -37.76
C ASP A 50 -0.78 -64.72 -37.90
N LYS A 51 -2.00 -64.70 -38.45
CA LYS A 51 -2.76 -65.93 -38.73
C LYS A 51 -2.05 -66.81 -39.75
N LEU A 52 -1.50 -66.23 -40.81
CA LEU A 52 -0.73 -66.98 -41.81
C LEU A 52 0.52 -67.58 -41.17
N LEU A 53 1.28 -66.81 -40.39
CA LEU A 53 2.47 -67.25 -39.68
C LEU A 53 2.11 -68.37 -38.70
N CYS A 54 1.03 -68.24 -37.94
CA CYS A 54 0.52 -69.28 -37.05
C CYS A 54 0.12 -70.54 -37.82
N SER A 55 -0.52 -70.41 -38.99
CA SER A 55 -0.88 -71.57 -39.82
C SER A 55 0.36 -72.26 -40.39
N GLN A 56 1.37 -71.49 -40.82
CA GLN A 56 2.63 -72.02 -41.31
C GLN A 56 3.43 -72.67 -40.19
N LEU A 57 3.45 -72.08 -38.99
CA LEU A 57 4.00 -72.69 -37.79
C LEU A 57 3.27 -73.98 -37.44
N GLN A 58 1.94 -74.05 -37.54
CA GLN A 58 1.20 -75.29 -37.33
C GLN A 58 1.58 -76.38 -38.34
N VAL A 59 1.81 -76.03 -39.61
CA VAL A 59 2.27 -76.97 -40.63
C VAL A 59 3.71 -77.42 -40.36
N VAL A 60 4.60 -76.49 -39.98
CA VAL A 60 5.98 -76.81 -39.60
C VAL A 60 6.01 -77.68 -38.34
N ASP A 61 5.17 -77.40 -37.36
CA ASP A 61 5.03 -78.17 -36.13
C ASP A 61 4.43 -79.56 -36.39
N PHE A 62 3.51 -79.68 -37.37
CA PHE A 62 3.02 -80.96 -37.87
C PHE A 62 4.12 -81.77 -38.56
N LEU A 63 4.89 -81.15 -39.47
CA LEU A 63 6.01 -81.80 -40.15
C LEU A 63 7.14 -82.17 -39.18
N GLN A 64 7.41 -81.30 -38.20
CA GLN A 64 8.39 -81.54 -37.14
C GLN A 64 7.92 -82.64 -36.20
N ASN A 65 6.62 -82.76 -35.92
CA ASN A 65 6.07 -83.90 -35.18
C ASN A 65 6.17 -85.21 -35.97
N ILE A 66 5.99 -85.19 -37.30
CA ILE A 66 6.19 -86.39 -38.14
C ILE A 66 7.66 -86.82 -38.10
N LEU A 67 8.59 -85.86 -38.27
CA LEU A 67 10.03 -86.12 -38.19
C LEU A 67 10.47 -86.55 -36.78
N ALA A 68 9.90 -85.95 -35.74
CA ALA A 68 10.15 -86.35 -34.36
C ALA A 68 9.54 -87.72 -34.02
N GLN A 69 8.41 -88.11 -34.62
CA GLN A 69 7.86 -89.47 -34.51
C GLN A 69 8.73 -90.50 -35.22
N GLU A 70 9.39 -90.12 -36.32
CA GLU A 70 10.37 -90.95 -37.03
C GLU A 70 11.68 -91.10 -36.22
N ASP A 71 12.13 -90.03 -35.53
CA ASP A 71 13.31 -90.05 -34.66
C ASP A 71 13.05 -90.68 -33.27
N THR A 72 11.82 -90.64 -32.74
CA THR A 72 11.47 -91.25 -31.43
C THR A 72 11.20 -92.75 -31.48
N ALA A 73 11.17 -93.36 -32.67
CA ALA A 73 11.19 -94.82 -32.80
C ALA A 73 12.50 -95.47 -32.30
N LYS A 74 13.50 -94.68 -31.89
CA LYS A 74 14.73 -95.15 -31.25
C LYS A 74 14.97 -94.50 -29.88
N GLY A 75 14.30 -95.07 -28.89
CA GLY A 75 14.93 -95.42 -27.61
C GLY A 75 15.21 -94.29 -26.62
N LEU A 76 14.25 -94.02 -25.74
CA LEU A 76 14.51 -93.60 -24.35
C LEU A 76 13.19 -93.65 -23.54
N ASP A 77 13.13 -94.49 -22.50
CA ASP A 77 12.80 -93.98 -21.16
C ASP A 77 11.51 -93.17 -20.91
N PRO A 78 10.31 -93.41 -21.50
CA PRO A 78 9.26 -92.39 -21.61
C PRO A 78 8.76 -91.82 -20.28
N LEU A 79 8.82 -92.61 -19.21
CA LEU A 79 8.19 -92.28 -17.93
C LEU A 79 8.99 -91.24 -17.11
N ALA A 80 10.32 -91.25 -17.16
CA ALA A 80 11.15 -90.28 -16.41
C ALA A 80 11.18 -88.88 -17.07
N SER A 81 11.01 -88.82 -18.38
CA SER A 81 10.90 -87.55 -19.14
C SER A 81 9.56 -86.85 -18.86
N GLU A 82 8.47 -87.61 -18.71
CA GLU A 82 7.15 -87.05 -18.45
C GLU A 82 7.02 -86.46 -17.03
N ASP A 83 7.57 -87.13 -16.01
CA ASP A 83 7.53 -86.65 -14.62
C ASP A 83 8.34 -85.36 -14.41
N THR A 84 9.53 -85.26 -15.03
CA THR A 84 10.33 -84.04 -14.99
C THR A 84 9.68 -82.89 -15.75
N SER A 85 8.97 -83.19 -16.84
CA SER A 85 8.17 -82.22 -17.58
C SER A 85 6.97 -81.72 -16.76
N ARG A 86 6.25 -82.62 -16.10
CA ARG A 86 5.14 -82.27 -15.18
C ARG A 86 5.60 -81.39 -14.03
N GLN A 87 6.75 -81.69 -13.42
CA GLN A 87 7.33 -80.84 -12.38
C GLN A 87 7.69 -79.44 -12.89
N LYS A 88 8.33 -79.33 -14.06
CA LYS A 88 8.64 -78.03 -14.69
C LYS A 88 7.38 -77.22 -14.99
N ALA A 89 6.31 -77.86 -15.46
CA ALA A 89 5.03 -77.20 -15.72
C ALA A 89 4.35 -76.71 -14.43
N ILE A 90 4.47 -77.43 -13.32
CA ILE A 90 3.97 -76.99 -12.01
C ILE A 90 4.77 -75.78 -11.52
N ALA A 91 6.10 -75.82 -11.56
CA ALA A 91 6.96 -74.70 -11.17
C ALA A 91 6.68 -73.43 -12.02
N ALA A 92 6.53 -73.58 -13.34
CA ALA A 92 6.17 -72.45 -14.21
C ALA A 92 4.77 -71.89 -13.89
N LYS A 93 3.81 -72.73 -13.51
CA LYS A 93 2.48 -72.28 -13.06
C LYS A 93 2.56 -71.50 -11.74
N GLU A 94 3.41 -71.90 -10.81
CA GLU A 94 3.63 -71.19 -9.56
C GLU A 94 4.30 -69.83 -9.80
N GLN A 95 5.35 -69.79 -10.63
CA GLN A 95 5.98 -68.53 -11.05
C GLN A 95 5.01 -67.59 -11.77
N TRP A 96 4.14 -68.13 -12.63
CA TRP A 96 3.10 -67.33 -13.28
C TRP A 96 2.06 -66.78 -12.30
N LYS A 97 1.67 -67.57 -11.29
CA LYS A 97 0.76 -67.10 -10.23
C LYS A 97 1.40 -65.98 -9.41
N GLU A 98 2.66 -66.14 -9.02
CA GLU A 98 3.42 -65.13 -8.28
C GLU A 98 3.55 -63.85 -9.10
N LEU A 99 3.98 -63.94 -10.37
CA LEU A 99 4.08 -62.79 -11.27
C LEU A 99 2.72 -62.09 -11.46
N LYS A 100 1.63 -62.85 -11.55
CA LYS A 100 0.28 -62.27 -11.66
C LYS A 100 -0.14 -61.58 -10.36
N ALA A 101 0.26 -62.09 -9.20
CA ALA A 101 0.00 -61.47 -7.91
C ALA A 101 0.78 -60.16 -7.77
N THR A 102 2.10 -60.18 -8.01
CA THR A 102 2.96 -58.98 -7.93
C THR A 102 2.54 -57.92 -8.94
N TYR A 103 2.18 -58.30 -10.17
CA TYR A 103 1.64 -57.37 -11.16
C TYR A 103 0.37 -56.69 -10.66
N ARG A 104 -0.57 -57.45 -10.06
CA ARG A 104 -1.80 -56.88 -9.50
C ARG A 104 -1.50 -55.91 -8.36
N GLU A 105 -0.60 -56.27 -7.46
CA GLU A 105 -0.16 -55.40 -6.35
C GLU A 105 0.43 -54.09 -6.87
N HIS A 106 1.30 -54.15 -7.88
CA HIS A 106 1.88 -52.95 -8.49
C HIS A 106 0.82 -52.09 -9.18
N VAL A 107 -0.13 -52.69 -9.91
CA VAL A 107 -1.22 -51.95 -10.53
C VAL A 107 -2.08 -51.24 -9.48
N GLU A 108 -2.41 -51.90 -8.38
CA GLU A 108 -3.17 -51.26 -7.30
C GLU A 108 -2.35 -50.17 -6.58
N ALA A 109 -1.06 -50.38 -6.35
CA ALA A 109 -0.18 -49.35 -5.80
C ALA A 109 -0.12 -48.11 -6.72
N ILE A 110 -0.03 -48.30 -8.03
CA ILE A 110 -0.05 -47.22 -9.03
C ILE A 110 -1.40 -46.51 -9.01
N LYS A 111 -2.53 -47.23 -8.96
CA LYS A 111 -3.87 -46.62 -8.90
C LYS A 111 -4.06 -45.76 -7.66
N ILE A 112 -3.63 -46.25 -6.50
CA ILE A 112 -3.68 -45.50 -5.24
C ILE A 112 -2.79 -44.26 -5.33
N GLY A 113 -1.56 -44.42 -5.82
CA GLY A 113 -0.62 -43.32 -6.03
C GLY A 113 -1.16 -42.25 -6.97
N LEU A 114 -1.75 -42.66 -8.09
CA LEU A 114 -2.37 -41.77 -9.07
C LEU A 114 -3.55 -41.00 -8.47
N THR A 115 -4.44 -41.68 -7.74
CA THR A 115 -5.58 -41.05 -7.09
C THR A 115 -5.12 -40.00 -6.08
N LYS A 116 -4.10 -40.33 -5.27
CA LYS A 116 -3.50 -39.39 -4.32
C LYS A 116 -2.88 -38.19 -5.03
N ALA A 117 -2.11 -38.41 -6.09
CA ALA A 117 -1.50 -37.34 -6.87
C ALA A 117 -2.55 -36.41 -7.50
N LEU A 118 -3.64 -36.96 -8.04
CA LEU A 118 -4.75 -36.18 -8.58
C LEU A 118 -5.41 -35.31 -7.51
N THR A 119 -5.71 -35.87 -6.33
CA THR A 119 -6.29 -35.07 -5.23
C THR A 119 -5.37 -33.95 -4.77
N GLN A 120 -4.05 -34.19 -4.71
CA GLN A 120 -3.07 -33.16 -4.35
C GLN A 120 -2.96 -32.07 -5.41
N MET A 121 -3.01 -32.44 -6.70
CA MET A 121 -3.02 -31.49 -7.81
C MET A 121 -4.25 -30.58 -7.76
N GLU A 122 -5.43 -31.13 -7.51
CA GLU A 122 -6.67 -30.35 -7.37
C GLU A 122 -6.61 -29.38 -6.17
N GLU A 123 -6.06 -29.82 -5.04
CA GLU A 123 -5.85 -28.96 -3.87
C GLU A 123 -4.85 -27.84 -4.15
N ALA A 124 -3.75 -28.15 -4.83
CA ALA A 124 -2.76 -27.16 -5.24
C ALA A 124 -3.37 -26.13 -6.19
N GLN A 125 -4.20 -26.56 -7.15
CA GLN A 125 -4.90 -25.67 -8.05
C GLN A 125 -5.89 -24.77 -7.31
N ARG A 126 -6.67 -25.31 -6.36
CA ARG A 126 -7.57 -24.53 -5.50
C ARG A 126 -6.82 -23.48 -4.67
N LYS A 127 -5.66 -23.86 -4.11
CA LYS A 127 -4.81 -22.91 -3.36
C LYS A 127 -4.23 -21.84 -4.28
N ARG A 128 -3.83 -22.19 -5.50
CA ARG A 128 -3.35 -21.21 -6.51
C ARG A 128 -4.43 -20.19 -6.84
N THR A 129 -5.66 -20.63 -7.12
CA THR A 129 -6.76 -19.70 -7.40
C THR A 129 -7.07 -18.80 -6.21
N GLN A 130 -7.06 -19.33 -4.99
CA GLN A 130 -7.26 -18.52 -3.77
C GLN A 130 -6.14 -17.48 -3.57
N LEU A 131 -4.89 -17.86 -3.83
CA LEU A 131 -3.76 -16.92 -3.75
C LEU A 131 -3.86 -15.83 -4.82
N GLN A 132 -4.27 -16.19 -6.04
CA GLN A 132 -4.48 -15.23 -7.12
C GLN A 132 -5.59 -14.22 -6.77
N GLU A 133 -6.73 -14.70 -6.30
CA GLU A 133 -7.83 -13.82 -5.85
C GLU A 133 -7.40 -12.91 -4.69
N ALA A 134 -6.67 -13.44 -3.70
CA ALA A 134 -6.16 -12.66 -2.59
C ALA A 134 -5.16 -11.58 -3.05
N PHE A 135 -4.32 -11.91 -4.03
CA PHE A 135 -3.37 -10.98 -4.63
C PHE A 135 -4.09 -9.85 -5.39
N GLU A 136 -5.08 -10.18 -6.22
CA GLU A 136 -5.90 -9.18 -6.92
C GLU A 136 -6.62 -8.24 -5.94
N GLN A 137 -7.18 -8.79 -4.85
CA GLN A 137 -7.79 -7.98 -3.79
C GLN A 137 -6.79 -7.06 -3.09
N LEU A 138 -5.57 -7.55 -2.83
CA LEU A 138 -4.51 -6.74 -2.21
C LEU A 138 -4.08 -5.62 -3.16
N GLN A 139 -3.91 -5.92 -4.45
CA GLN A 139 -3.58 -4.93 -5.46
C GLN A 139 -4.67 -3.87 -5.59
N ALA A 140 -5.96 -4.26 -5.59
CA ALA A 140 -7.08 -3.32 -5.59
C ALA A 140 -7.08 -2.44 -4.34
N LYS A 141 -6.84 -3.01 -3.14
CA LYS A 141 -6.72 -2.25 -1.89
C LYS A 141 -5.55 -1.26 -1.93
N LYS A 142 -4.41 -1.66 -2.49
CA LYS A 142 -3.23 -0.79 -2.70
C LYS A 142 -3.58 0.41 -3.57
N GLN A 143 -4.27 0.20 -4.71
CA GLN A 143 -4.70 1.30 -5.58
C GLN A 143 -5.64 2.27 -4.87
N VAL A 144 -6.68 1.75 -4.20
CA VAL A 144 -7.62 2.59 -3.44
C VAL A 144 -6.91 3.38 -2.33
N ALA A 145 -5.93 2.78 -1.64
CA ALA A 145 -5.15 3.48 -0.62
C ALA A 145 -4.27 4.59 -1.22
N MET A 146 -3.65 4.36 -2.38
CA MET A 146 -2.88 5.37 -3.10
C MET A 146 -3.76 6.54 -3.56
N GLU A 147 -4.94 6.27 -4.10
CA GLU A 147 -5.90 7.30 -4.50
C GLU A 147 -6.38 8.13 -3.30
N LYS A 148 -6.70 7.48 -2.18
CA LYS A 148 -7.08 8.17 -0.94
C LYS A 148 -5.96 9.07 -0.42
N ARG A 149 -4.71 8.61 -0.47
CA ARG A 149 -3.54 9.41 -0.09
C ARG A 149 -3.39 10.63 -1.00
N ARG A 150 -3.52 10.45 -2.31
CA ARG A 150 -3.45 11.55 -3.28
C ARG A 150 -4.56 12.56 -3.05
N ALA A 151 -5.79 12.11 -2.81
CA ALA A 151 -6.92 12.99 -2.50
C ALA A 151 -6.69 13.78 -1.21
N ALA A 152 -6.22 13.15 -0.14
CA ALA A 152 -5.89 13.81 1.12
C ALA A 152 -4.77 14.84 0.94
N GLN A 153 -3.73 14.52 0.16
CA GLN A 153 -2.64 15.44 -0.16
C GLN A 153 -3.15 16.67 -0.93
N ASN A 154 -3.97 16.47 -1.96
CA ASN A 154 -4.55 17.56 -2.74
C ASN A 154 -5.47 18.45 -1.87
N GLN A 155 -6.27 17.85 -0.99
CA GLN A 155 -7.09 18.60 -0.04
C GLN A 155 -6.25 19.43 0.91
N TRP A 156 -5.17 18.86 1.46
CA TRP A 156 -4.25 19.59 2.33
C TRP A 156 -3.59 20.77 1.58
N GLN A 157 -3.12 20.56 0.35
CA GLN A 157 -2.55 21.62 -0.48
C GLN A 157 -3.55 22.74 -0.75
N LEU A 158 -4.80 22.38 -1.10
CA LEU A 158 -5.86 23.35 -1.34
C LEU A 158 -6.18 24.17 -0.08
N GLN A 159 -6.18 23.54 1.10
CA GLN A 159 -6.38 24.25 2.36
C GLN A 159 -5.22 25.20 2.66
N GLN A 160 -3.98 24.77 2.45
CA GLN A 160 -2.81 25.63 2.60
C GLN A 160 -2.87 26.84 1.67
N GLU A 161 -3.22 26.62 0.40
CA GLU A 161 -3.34 27.69 -0.58
C GLU A 161 -4.44 28.69 -0.19
N LYS A 162 -5.62 28.23 0.21
CA LYS A 162 -6.69 29.09 0.73
C LYS A 162 -6.24 29.90 1.94
N HIS A 163 -5.50 29.27 2.85
CA HIS A 163 -5.01 29.94 4.05
C HIS A 163 -3.99 31.04 3.71
N LEU A 164 -3.10 30.77 2.75
CA LEU A 164 -2.14 31.75 2.23
C LEU A 164 -2.83 32.89 1.49
N GLN A 165 -3.82 32.59 0.64
CA GLN A 165 -4.61 33.61 -0.06
C GLN A 165 -5.36 34.51 0.93
N HIS A 166 -5.98 33.93 1.95
CA HIS A 166 -6.65 34.70 3.01
C HIS A 166 -5.65 35.59 3.77
N LEU A 167 -4.49 35.04 4.15
CA LEU A 167 -3.45 35.80 4.84
C LEU A 167 -2.94 36.96 3.98
N ALA A 168 -2.73 36.73 2.68
CA ALA A 168 -2.34 37.77 1.73
C ALA A 168 -3.39 38.89 1.65
N LYS A 169 -4.68 38.53 1.56
CA LYS A 169 -5.78 39.51 1.53
C LYS A 169 -5.83 40.35 2.81
N VAL A 170 -5.81 39.71 3.98
CA VAL A 170 -5.78 40.42 5.27
C VAL A 170 -4.55 41.32 5.38
N SER A 171 -3.38 40.86 4.93
CA SER A 171 -2.16 41.68 4.94
C SER A 171 -2.25 42.91 4.03
N ALA A 172 -2.94 42.80 2.89
CA ALA A 172 -3.18 43.92 1.99
C ALA A 172 -4.15 44.94 2.64
N GLU A 173 -5.27 44.47 3.21
CA GLU A 173 -6.23 45.33 3.92
C GLU A 173 -5.58 46.07 5.10
N VAL A 174 -4.71 45.39 5.88
CA VAL A 174 -3.98 46.03 6.99
C VAL A 174 -3.01 47.08 6.48
N ARG A 175 -2.30 46.82 5.37
CA ARG A 175 -1.41 47.82 4.76
C ARG A 175 -2.19 49.03 4.27
N GLU A 176 -3.32 48.82 3.60
CA GLU A 176 -4.19 49.89 3.12
C GLU A 176 -4.71 50.76 4.26
N ARG A 177 -5.23 50.15 5.34
CA ARG A 177 -5.66 50.88 6.54
C ARG A 177 -4.51 51.64 7.18
N LYS A 178 -3.34 51.02 7.30
CA LYS A 178 -2.15 51.70 7.84
C LYS A 178 -1.78 52.91 6.99
N THR A 179 -1.77 52.78 5.66
CA THR A 179 -1.47 53.91 4.77
C THR A 179 -2.53 55.01 4.87
N GLY A 180 -3.83 54.65 4.94
CA GLY A 180 -4.92 55.62 5.10
C GLY A 180 -4.83 56.40 6.40
N THR A 181 -4.68 55.70 7.54
CA THR A 181 -4.50 56.34 8.86
C THR A 181 -3.26 57.22 8.92
N GLN A 182 -2.17 56.82 8.26
CA GLN A 182 -0.95 57.61 8.20
C GLN A 182 -1.12 58.90 7.38
N GLN A 183 -1.85 58.83 6.25
CA GLN A 183 -2.21 60.02 5.46
C GLN A 183 -3.12 60.97 6.24
N GLU A 184 -4.11 60.44 6.96
CA GLU A 184 -5.00 61.24 7.81
C GLU A 184 -4.22 61.94 8.92
N LEU A 185 -3.31 61.22 9.58
CA LEU A 185 -2.44 61.77 10.62
C LEU A 185 -1.56 62.89 10.08
N GLU A 186 -0.95 62.71 8.92
CA GLU A 186 -0.14 63.74 8.26
C GLU A 186 -0.98 64.97 7.90
N GLY A 187 -2.21 64.77 7.43
CA GLY A 187 -3.18 65.85 7.19
C GLY A 187 -3.57 66.61 8.48
N VAL A 188 -3.72 65.91 9.61
CA VAL A 188 -3.97 66.54 10.92
C VAL A 188 -2.75 67.35 11.38
N PHE A 189 -1.54 66.82 11.25
CA PHE A 189 -0.31 67.55 11.59
C PHE A 189 -0.14 68.82 10.76
N GLN A 190 -0.42 68.77 9.45
CA GLN A 190 -0.39 69.95 8.59
C GLN A 190 -1.39 71.02 9.06
N LYS A 191 -2.63 70.63 9.38
CA LYS A 191 -3.65 71.55 9.93
C LYS A 191 -3.24 72.14 11.27
N LEU A 192 -2.66 71.34 12.15
CA LEU A 192 -2.15 71.80 13.45
C LEU A 192 -1.03 72.83 13.26
N GLY A 193 -0.10 72.59 12.33
CA GLY A 193 0.95 73.53 11.96
C GLY A 193 0.41 74.87 11.49
N ASN A 194 -0.61 74.84 10.61
CA ASN A 194 -1.27 76.06 10.12
C ASN A 194 -1.98 76.83 11.25
N LEU A 195 -2.71 76.13 12.13
CA LEU A 195 -3.37 76.74 13.30
C LEU A 195 -2.37 77.36 14.27
N LYS A 196 -1.23 76.69 14.50
CA LYS A 196 -0.16 77.22 15.34
C LYS A 196 0.40 78.53 14.75
N GLN A 197 0.69 78.55 13.45
CA GLN A 197 1.16 79.75 12.78
C GLN A 197 0.13 80.90 12.84
N GLN A 198 -1.16 80.58 12.71
CA GLN A 198 -2.23 81.57 12.87
C GLN A 198 -2.30 82.10 14.32
N ALA A 199 -2.16 81.23 15.32
CA ALA A 199 -2.11 81.63 16.72
C ALA A 199 -0.91 82.55 17.02
N GLU A 200 0.27 82.23 16.48
CA GLU A 200 1.47 83.07 16.56
C GLU A 200 1.23 84.45 15.92
N GLN A 201 0.60 84.50 14.75
CA GLN A 201 0.24 85.78 14.09
C GLN A 201 -0.75 86.62 14.90
N GLU A 202 -1.77 86.01 15.51
CA GLU A 202 -2.72 86.73 16.36
C GLU A 202 -2.06 87.20 17.66
N GLN A 203 -1.15 86.40 18.23
CA GLN A 203 -0.38 86.81 19.40
C GLN A 203 0.53 88.01 19.10
N ASP A 204 1.21 88.02 17.95
CA ASP A 204 2.00 89.16 17.48
C ASP A 204 1.14 90.42 17.32
N LYS A 205 -0.07 90.29 16.76
CA LYS A 205 -1.02 91.42 16.66
C LYS A 205 -1.42 91.92 18.05
N LEU A 206 -1.72 91.01 18.97
CA LEU A 206 -2.11 91.35 20.33
C LEU A 206 -0.99 92.10 21.06
N GLN A 207 0.26 91.64 20.93
CA GLN A 207 1.43 92.36 21.44
C GLN A 207 1.54 93.77 20.86
N ARG A 208 1.36 93.94 19.53
CA ARG A 208 1.37 95.27 18.92
C ARG A 208 0.30 96.18 19.52
N TYR A 209 -0.93 95.69 19.67
CA TYR A 209 -2.01 96.46 20.31
C TYR A 209 -1.69 96.82 21.76
N GLN A 210 -1.08 95.90 22.52
CA GLN A 210 -0.65 96.16 23.88
C GLN A 210 0.41 97.27 23.94
N THR A 211 1.40 97.24 23.04
CA THR A 211 2.40 98.31 22.89
C THR A 211 1.76 99.65 22.53
N PHE A 212 0.78 99.66 21.61
CA PHE A 212 0.04 100.88 21.27
C PHE A 212 -0.73 101.45 22.47
N LEU A 213 -1.38 100.59 23.26
CA LEU A 213 -2.07 101.01 24.49
C LEU A 213 -1.07 101.63 25.48
N GLN A 214 0.07 101.00 25.73
CA GLN A 214 1.13 101.55 26.59
C GLN A 214 1.60 102.93 26.12
N LEU A 215 1.81 103.11 24.82
CA LEU A 215 2.18 104.40 24.24
C LEU A 215 1.09 105.46 24.48
N LEU A 216 -0.18 105.12 24.26
CA LEU A 216 -1.31 106.03 24.49
C LEU A 216 -1.41 106.46 25.96
N TYR A 217 -1.26 105.54 26.91
CA TYR A 217 -1.24 105.86 28.34
C TYR A 217 -0.08 106.78 28.72
N THR A 218 1.11 106.55 28.14
CA THR A 218 2.30 107.38 28.34
C THR A 218 2.07 108.81 27.84
N LEU A 219 1.50 108.97 26.65
CA LEU A 219 1.15 110.28 26.08
C LEU A 219 0.06 111.00 26.89
N GLN A 220 -0.83 110.25 27.54
CA GLN A 220 -1.91 110.80 28.37
C GLN A 220 -1.45 111.14 29.81
N GLY A 221 -0.20 110.90 30.17
CA GLY A 221 0.38 111.25 31.47
C GLY A 221 -0.08 110.38 32.64
N LYS A 222 -0.65 109.19 32.39
CA LYS A 222 -1.06 108.23 33.42
C LYS A 222 -0.07 107.07 33.47
N LEU A 223 0.64 106.92 34.59
CA LEU A 223 1.52 105.78 34.86
C LEU A 223 0.65 104.52 35.08
N LEU A 224 0.82 103.51 34.22
CA LEU A 224 0.27 102.17 34.42
C LEU A 224 1.20 101.38 35.36
N PHE A 225 0.65 100.91 36.48
CA PHE A 225 1.30 99.92 37.33
C PHE A 225 1.35 98.57 36.61
N PRO A 226 2.46 97.81 36.70
CA PRO A 226 2.54 96.46 36.18
C PRO A 226 1.88 95.49 37.17
N GLU A 227 0.55 95.44 37.16
CA GLU A 227 -0.20 94.46 37.94
C GLU A 227 -0.74 93.37 37.01
N ALA A 228 0.19 92.70 36.35
CA ALA A 228 -0.07 91.47 35.58
C ALA A 228 1.17 90.56 35.49
N GLU A 229 2.13 90.68 36.40
CA GLU A 229 3.18 89.68 36.62
C GLU A 229 2.93 88.80 37.86
N ALA A 230 1.82 89.01 38.59
CA ALA A 230 1.47 88.26 39.80
C ALA A 230 0.28 87.29 39.61
N GLN A 231 0.15 86.66 38.44
CA GLN A 231 -0.63 85.43 38.27
C GLN A 231 0.10 84.38 37.41
N ALA A 232 1.43 84.44 37.37
CA ALA A 232 2.28 83.31 37.02
C ALA A 232 2.65 82.50 38.28
N GLU A 233 1.66 82.15 39.10
CA GLU A 233 1.86 81.23 40.23
C GLU A 233 0.55 80.51 40.55
N ASN A 234 -0.02 79.83 39.56
CA ASN A 234 -0.97 78.73 39.75
C ASN A 234 -0.85 77.77 38.57
N LEU A 235 0.27 77.05 38.51
CA LEU A 235 0.26 75.68 38.01
C LEU A 235 -0.61 74.87 39.01
N PRO A 236 -1.69 74.20 38.59
CA PRO A 236 -1.88 72.85 39.09
C PRO A 236 -0.79 72.00 38.43
N ASP A 237 0.13 71.49 39.24
CA ASP A 237 0.91 70.30 38.91
C ASP A 237 -0.09 69.17 38.60
N ASP A 238 -0.50 69.06 37.34
CA ASP A 238 -1.24 67.90 36.86
C ASP A 238 -0.22 66.79 36.64
N LYS A 239 -0.14 65.95 37.67
CA LYS A 239 0.57 64.68 37.73
C LYS A 239 0.55 63.96 36.38
N PRO A 240 1.69 63.43 35.89
CA PRO A 240 1.61 62.29 34.99
C PRO A 240 1.03 61.12 35.77
N GLN A 241 -0.26 60.85 35.56
CA GLN A 241 -0.80 59.52 35.83
C GLN A 241 0.05 58.54 35.03
N GLN A 242 0.75 57.68 35.77
CA GLN A 242 1.42 56.50 35.26
C GLN A 242 0.40 55.68 34.48
N LEU A 243 0.37 55.82 33.15
CA LEU A 243 -0.21 54.82 32.28
C LEU A 243 0.85 53.73 32.12
N THR A 244 0.48 52.59 32.67
CA THR A 244 1.17 51.31 32.74
C THR A 244 1.96 50.99 31.47
N ARG A 245 3.27 50.84 31.65
CA ARG A 245 4.17 50.06 30.80
C ARG A 245 3.58 48.66 30.61
N PRO A 246 3.38 48.13 29.40
CA PRO A 246 3.32 46.69 29.21
C PRO A 246 4.74 46.18 29.48
N GLN A 247 4.91 45.58 30.65
CA GLN A 247 6.11 44.87 31.02
C GLN A 247 6.27 43.69 30.06
N GLU A 248 7.27 43.75 29.19
CA GLU A 248 7.88 42.56 28.60
C GLU A 248 8.40 41.69 29.76
N GLN A 249 7.61 40.69 30.16
CA GLN A 249 8.14 39.52 30.83
C GLN A 249 8.46 38.48 29.75
N SER A 250 9.72 38.53 29.32
CA SER A 250 10.44 37.32 28.93
C SER A 250 10.24 36.27 30.01
N THR A 251 9.49 35.22 29.70
CA THR A 251 9.57 33.94 30.42
C THR A 251 10.15 32.93 29.46
N GLY A 252 11.45 33.07 29.23
CA GLY A 252 12.28 31.98 28.73
C GLY A 252 12.87 31.23 29.92
N ASP A 253 12.46 29.96 30.02
CA ASP A 253 13.20 28.79 30.53
C ASP A 253 14.17 28.96 31.71
N THR A 254 14.01 28.15 32.76
CA THR A 254 14.81 26.90 32.92
C THR A 254 14.64 26.24 34.31
N MET A 255 14.53 24.91 34.25
CA MET A 255 15.04 23.90 35.20
C MET A 255 14.27 23.61 36.51
N GLY A 256 13.63 22.44 36.50
CA GLY A 256 14.21 21.29 37.23
C GLY A 256 13.55 20.88 38.56
N ARG A 257 12.96 19.67 38.53
CA ARG A 257 12.90 18.64 39.61
C ARG A 257 12.13 18.99 40.91
N ASP A 258 11.41 18.10 41.58
CA ASP A 258 11.23 16.65 41.48
C ASP A 258 10.00 16.22 42.31
N ALA A 259 9.58 14.96 42.11
CA ALA A 259 8.90 14.07 43.05
C ALA A 259 7.39 14.26 43.37
N GLY A 260 6.59 13.45 42.68
CA GLY A 260 5.80 12.38 43.30
C GLY A 260 4.51 12.75 44.02
N VAL A 261 3.38 12.24 43.53
CA VAL A 261 2.52 11.29 44.25
C VAL A 261 1.52 10.68 43.25
N SER A 262 1.63 9.37 43.16
CA SER A 262 0.73 8.36 42.62
C SER A 262 -0.78 8.66 42.79
N PHE A 263 -1.55 8.61 41.70
CA PHE A 263 -2.96 8.24 41.76
C PHE A 263 -3.19 6.93 41.02
N LYS A 264 -3.64 5.96 41.82
CA LYS A 264 -3.92 4.57 41.52
C LYS A 264 -4.90 4.39 40.37
N ALA A 265 -4.58 3.39 39.55
CA ALA A 265 -5.54 2.58 38.82
C ALA A 265 -6.65 2.05 39.74
N VAL A 266 -7.90 2.20 39.31
CA VAL A 266 -9.02 1.39 39.79
C VAL A 266 -9.60 0.66 38.59
N SER A 267 -9.27 -0.62 38.55
CA SER A 267 -9.90 -1.67 37.77
C SER A 267 -11.37 -1.79 38.16
N LEU A 268 -12.28 -1.81 37.20
CA LEU A 268 -13.61 -2.43 37.33
C LEU A 268 -14.01 -3.03 35.96
N GLN A 269 -13.80 -4.33 35.80
CA GLN A 269 -14.81 -5.19 35.14
C GLN A 269 -15.91 -5.46 36.18
N PRO A 270 -17.13 -5.82 35.76
CA PRO A 270 -17.43 -7.25 35.77
C PRO A 270 -18.35 -7.75 34.63
N ALA A 271 -18.25 -9.07 34.47
CA ALA A 271 -19.29 -10.06 34.15
C ALA A 271 -20.04 -9.97 32.82
N GLY A 272 -19.83 -11.01 32.01
CA GLY A 272 -20.73 -11.37 30.92
C GLY A 272 -21.98 -12.08 31.43
N ASP A 273 -22.86 -12.37 30.48
CA ASP A 273 -23.66 -13.58 30.56
C ASP A 273 -23.93 -14.11 29.15
N ALA A 274 -23.71 -15.41 29.05
CA ALA A 274 -24.07 -16.24 27.91
C ALA A 274 -25.59 -16.37 27.83
N ASN A 275 -26.13 -16.59 26.63
CA ASN A 275 -27.20 -17.57 26.43
C ASN A 275 -27.46 -17.80 24.93
N LEU A 276 -27.03 -18.97 24.48
CA LEU A 276 -27.71 -19.79 23.48
C LEU A 276 -27.98 -21.13 24.18
N PRO A 277 -29.18 -21.68 24.00
CA PRO A 277 -29.28 -22.97 23.31
C PRO A 277 -29.94 -22.84 21.94
#